data_AF-A0A930K6F0-F1
#
_entry.id   AF-A0A930K6F0-F1
#
_cell.length_a   1.000
_cell.length_b   1.000
_cell.length_c   1.000
_cell.angle_alpha   90.00
_cell.angle_beta   90.00
_cell.angle_gamma   90.00
#
_symmetry.space_group_name_H-M   'P 1'
#
loop_
_entity.id
_entity.type
_entity.pdbx_description
1 polymer ?
#
loop_
_entity_poly.entity_id
_entity_poly.type
_entity_poly.pdbx_seq_one_letter_code
_entity_poly.pdbx_strand_id
1 'polypeptide(L)'
;MMGSSKGNWGRYGLQAFGISVLGPLLFYLINPIIEHFKGNRDAVAYTKTYVSQWDCIKITLPNNLFEQMMQKGSIRVKTLVSDSKGKHRIEADNKIFYIFQYKKYFELIWINGVDEIVGLYNRHYDAAGVQNSLMRAGMVLSVYVNRKQWKDKSYGTIEKPMPV
;
A
#
# COMPACT_ATOMS: atom_id res chain seq x y z
N MET A 1 35.61 -21.28 14.67
CA MET A 1 34.88 -22.20 13.76
C MET A 1 34.06 -21.37 12.80
N MET A 2 34.44 -21.33 11.53
CA MET A 2 33.66 -20.70 10.45
C MET A 2 32.41 -21.54 10.18
N GLY A 3 31.27 -21.07 10.66
CA GLY A 3 29.96 -21.67 10.42
C GLY A 3 29.41 -21.24 9.06
N SER A 4 29.50 -22.16 8.10
CA SER A 4 28.79 -22.24 6.81
C SER A 4 27.61 -21.27 6.59
N SER A 5 27.77 -20.32 5.67
CA SER A 5 26.73 -19.39 5.19
C SER A 5 25.82 -19.99 4.11
N LYS A 6 25.33 -21.23 4.31
CA LYS A 6 24.37 -21.86 3.39
C LYS A 6 22.96 -21.75 3.95
N GLY A 7 22.15 -20.94 3.28
CA GLY A 7 20.68 -21.09 3.32
C GLY A 7 19.88 -19.90 3.82
N ASN A 8 19.92 -18.76 3.12
CA ASN A 8 18.84 -17.76 3.21
C ASN A 8 18.29 -17.28 1.85
N TRP A 9 18.81 -17.83 0.74
CA TRP A 9 18.35 -17.48 -0.62
C TRP A 9 16.87 -17.84 -0.84
N GLY A 10 16.39 -18.92 -0.22
CA GLY A 10 14.96 -19.30 -0.27
C GLY A 10 14.04 -18.31 0.45
N ARG A 11 14.49 -17.64 1.53
CA ARG A 11 13.69 -16.62 2.24
C ARG A 11 13.62 -15.31 1.47
N TYR A 12 14.70 -14.88 0.83
CA TYR A 12 14.70 -13.71 -0.05
C TYR A 12 13.92 -13.98 -1.35
N GLY A 13 13.96 -15.22 -1.86
CA GLY A 13 13.11 -15.68 -2.95
C GLY A 13 11.62 -15.66 -2.60
N LEU A 14 11.25 -16.10 -1.38
CA LEU A 14 9.85 -16.05 -0.91
C LEU A 14 9.35 -14.61 -0.69
N GLN A 15 10.21 -13.70 -0.20
CA GLN A 15 9.88 -12.27 -0.11
C GLN A 15 9.73 -11.61 -1.49
N ALA A 16 10.52 -12.03 -2.48
CA ALA A 16 10.37 -11.58 -3.86
C ALA A 16 9.10 -12.15 -4.53
N PHE A 17 8.70 -13.39 -4.20
CA PHE A 17 7.44 -13.99 -4.65
C PHE A 17 6.20 -13.40 -3.95
N GLY A 18 6.34 -12.90 -2.71
CA GLY A 18 5.27 -12.17 -2.01
C GLY A 18 4.76 -10.93 -2.77
N ILE A 19 5.61 -10.33 -3.61
CA ILE A 19 5.25 -9.21 -4.49
C ILE A 19 4.43 -9.68 -5.71
N SER A 20 4.57 -10.94 -6.14
CA SER A 20 3.89 -11.49 -7.32
C SER A 20 2.59 -12.24 -7.00
N VAL A 21 2.40 -12.71 -5.76
CA VAL A 21 1.16 -13.40 -5.32
C VAL A 21 0.07 -12.43 -4.84
N LEU A 22 0.35 -11.12 -4.77
CA LEU A 22 -0.60 -10.10 -4.31
C LEU A 22 -1.76 -9.82 -5.26
N GLY A 23 -1.68 -10.15 -6.55
CA GLY A 23 -2.82 -9.97 -7.47
C GLY A 23 -4.05 -10.81 -7.08
N PRO A 24 -3.88 -12.12 -6.80
CA PRO A 24 -4.92 -12.96 -6.20
C PRO A 24 -5.21 -12.65 -4.72
N LEU A 25 -4.23 -12.21 -3.93
CA LEU A 25 -4.47 -11.85 -2.52
C LEU A 25 -5.27 -10.56 -2.36
N LEU A 26 -5.16 -9.62 -3.30
CA LEU A 26 -6.02 -8.44 -3.43
C LEU A 26 -7.49 -8.84 -3.53
N PHE A 27 -7.83 -9.95 -4.21
CA PHE A 27 -9.20 -10.45 -4.24
C PHE A 27 -9.70 -10.87 -2.85
N TYR A 28 -8.83 -11.44 -2.01
CA TYR A 28 -9.14 -11.79 -0.62
C TYR A 28 -9.18 -10.58 0.33
N LEU A 29 -8.40 -9.52 0.08
CA LEU A 29 -8.47 -8.25 0.82
C LEU A 29 -9.68 -7.39 0.42
N ILE A 30 -10.04 -7.45 -0.86
CA ILE A 30 -11.20 -6.74 -1.42
C ILE A 30 -12.49 -7.51 -1.12
N ASN A 31 -12.45 -8.84 -0.92
CA ASN A 31 -13.65 -9.61 -0.59
C ASN A 31 -14.37 -9.10 0.67
N PRO A 32 -13.73 -8.86 1.82
CA PRO A 32 -14.37 -8.24 2.98
C PRO A 32 -14.99 -6.87 2.67
N ILE A 33 -14.35 -6.08 1.80
CA ILE A 33 -14.87 -4.77 1.33
C ILE A 33 -16.10 -4.98 0.43
N ILE A 34 -16.04 -5.90 -0.53
CA ILE A 34 -17.15 -6.31 -1.41
C ILE A 34 -18.30 -6.94 -0.61
N GLU A 35 -17.99 -7.73 0.42
CA GLU A 35 -18.93 -8.35 1.33
C GLU A 35 -19.60 -7.31 2.24
N HIS A 36 -18.85 -6.31 2.69
CA HIS A 36 -19.40 -5.13 3.36
C HIS A 36 -20.34 -4.34 2.42
N PHE A 37 -20.02 -4.28 1.13
CA PHE A 37 -20.86 -3.71 0.08
C PHE A 37 -21.85 -4.71 -0.55
N LYS A 38 -22.17 -5.86 0.06
CA LYS A 38 -23.10 -6.88 -0.51
C LYS A 38 -24.50 -6.32 -0.87
N GLY A 39 -24.87 -5.13 -0.39
CA GLY A 39 -26.09 -4.40 -0.80
C GLY A 39 -25.93 -3.43 -1.98
N ASN A 40 -24.70 -3.07 -2.38
CA ASN A 40 -24.41 -2.10 -3.44
C ASN A 40 -23.55 -2.76 -4.55
N ARG A 41 -24.22 -3.48 -5.45
CA ARG A 41 -23.58 -4.20 -6.57
C ARG A 41 -22.79 -3.29 -7.50
N ASP A 42 -23.15 -2.01 -7.58
CA ASP A 42 -22.45 -1.02 -8.41
C ASP A 42 -21.08 -0.69 -7.83
N ALA A 43 -20.96 -0.56 -6.51
CA ALA A 43 -19.68 -0.36 -5.83
C ALA A 43 -18.72 -1.56 -6.03
N VAL A 44 -19.28 -2.77 -6.02
CA VAL A 44 -18.53 -4.01 -6.28
C VAL A 44 -18.06 -4.08 -7.74
N ALA A 45 -18.94 -3.79 -8.70
CA ALA A 45 -18.60 -3.77 -10.12
C ALA A 45 -17.56 -2.68 -10.45
N TYR A 46 -17.71 -1.51 -9.85
CA TYR A 46 -16.75 -0.41 -9.95
C TYR A 46 -15.37 -0.84 -9.44
N THR A 47 -15.30 -1.43 -8.24
CA THR A 47 -14.05 -1.88 -7.63
C THR A 47 -13.35 -2.94 -8.49
N LYS A 48 -14.10 -3.94 -8.98
CA LYS A 48 -13.57 -4.97 -9.88
C LYS A 48 -13.00 -4.36 -11.17
N THR A 49 -13.74 -3.43 -11.79
CA THR A 49 -13.30 -2.75 -13.00
C THR A 49 -12.04 -1.92 -12.74
N TYR A 50 -12.02 -1.19 -11.62
CA TYR A 50 -10.90 -0.36 -11.23
C TYR A 50 -9.62 -1.18 -11.03
N VAL A 51 -9.71 -2.30 -10.31
CA VAL A 51 -8.58 -3.21 -10.02
C VAL A 51 -8.12 -3.95 -11.27
N SER A 52 -9.02 -4.36 -12.15
CA SER A 52 -8.66 -5.02 -13.43
C SER A 52 -7.80 -4.13 -14.33
N GLN A 53 -7.85 -2.81 -14.12
CA GLN A 53 -7.11 -1.82 -14.89
C GLN A 53 -5.80 -1.42 -14.23
N TRP A 54 -5.36 -2.12 -13.20
CA TRP A 54 -4.07 -1.84 -12.58
C TRP A 54 -2.90 -2.42 -13.37
N ASP A 55 -1.81 -1.66 -13.41
CA ASP A 55 -0.48 -2.14 -13.78
C ASP A 55 0.41 -2.08 -12.54
N CYS A 56 1.31 -3.04 -12.39
CA CYS A 56 2.34 -3.00 -11.36
C CYS A 56 3.55 -2.23 -11.88
N ILE A 57 4.00 -1.23 -11.13
CA ILE A 57 5.23 -0.48 -11.41
C ILE A 57 6.15 -0.51 -10.20
N LYS A 58 7.44 -0.27 -10.44
CA LYS A 58 8.41 -0.07 -9.36
C LYS A 58 8.64 1.42 -9.15
N ILE A 59 8.55 1.88 -7.91
CA ILE A 59 8.93 3.23 -7.50
C ILE A 59 10.14 3.15 -6.57
N THR A 60 11.02 4.14 -6.65
CA THR A 60 12.10 4.33 -5.67
C THR A 60 11.74 5.51 -4.79
N LEU A 61 11.69 5.28 -3.48
CA LEU A 61 11.40 6.34 -2.52
C LEU A 61 12.50 7.40 -2.54
N PRO A 62 12.15 8.69 -2.43
CA PRO A 62 13.11 9.79 -2.56
C PRO A 62 14.16 9.75 -1.44
N ASN A 63 15.37 10.21 -1.73
CA ASN A 63 16.43 10.29 -0.71
C ASN A 63 16.10 11.30 0.39
N ASN A 64 15.38 12.36 0.05
CA ASN A 64 14.86 13.35 0.99
C ASN A 64 13.47 12.96 1.55
N LEU A 65 13.20 11.66 1.73
CA LEU A 65 11.92 11.14 2.22
C LEU A 65 11.43 11.85 3.48
N PHE A 66 12.32 12.03 4.47
CA PHE A 66 11.98 12.66 5.74
C PHE A 66 11.55 14.12 5.56
N GLU A 67 12.29 14.89 4.75
CA GLU A 67 11.94 16.29 4.46
C GLU A 67 10.58 16.40 3.78
N GLN A 68 10.28 15.51 2.83
CA GLN A 68 8.97 15.47 2.16
C GLN A 68 7.84 15.13 3.14
N MET A 69 8.05 14.21 4.09
CA MET A 69 7.05 13.89 5.14
C MET A 69 6.80 15.05 6.11
N MET A 70 7.76 15.96 6.28
CA MET A 70 7.58 17.14 7.13
C MET A 70 6.79 18.26 6.43
N GLN A 71 6.57 18.16 5.11
CA GLN A 71 5.79 19.15 4.38
C GLN A 71 4.32 19.08 4.78
N LYS A 72 3.68 20.25 4.92
CA LYS A 72 2.27 20.34 5.27
C LYS A 72 1.41 19.64 4.23
N GLY A 73 0.54 18.73 4.68
CA GLY A 73 -0.39 18.01 3.82
C GLY A 73 0.19 16.79 3.09
N SER A 74 1.46 16.45 3.36
CA SER A 74 2.12 15.24 2.85
C SER A 74 1.58 13.96 3.50
N ILE A 75 1.10 14.03 4.74
CA ILE A 75 0.48 12.92 5.45
C ILE A 75 -1.00 13.25 5.66
N ARG A 76 -1.88 12.33 5.28
CA ARG A 76 -3.33 12.44 5.44
C ARG A 76 -3.85 11.13 5.98
N VAL A 77 -4.40 11.15 7.18
CA VAL A 77 -5.03 9.97 7.78
C VAL A 77 -6.54 10.15 7.74
N LYS A 78 -7.25 9.16 7.19
CA LYS A 78 -8.71 9.15 7.13
C LYS A 78 -9.25 7.87 7.75
N THR A 79 -10.07 8.00 8.80
CA THR A 79 -10.84 6.88 9.33
C THR A 79 -11.94 6.50 8.32
N LEU A 80 -11.94 5.23 7.90
CA LEU A 80 -12.93 4.67 6.97
C LEU A 80 -14.06 3.99 7.73
N VAL A 81 -13.71 3.23 8.77
CA VAL A 81 -14.67 2.53 9.64
C VAL A 81 -14.18 2.67 11.07
N SER A 82 -15.10 2.95 11.99
CA SER A 82 -14.84 2.86 13.43
C SER A 82 -16.06 2.22 14.08
N ASP A 83 -15.83 1.26 14.98
CA ASP A 83 -16.89 0.84 15.88
C ASP A 83 -17.23 1.95 16.90
N SER A 84 -18.40 1.86 17.53
CA SER A 84 -18.89 2.82 18.52
C SER A 84 -18.07 2.85 19.82
N LYS A 85 -17.18 1.87 20.03
CA LYS A 85 -16.31 1.75 21.21
C LYS A 85 -14.85 2.13 20.90
N GLY A 86 -14.54 2.51 19.67
CA GLY A 86 -13.19 2.80 19.17
C GLY A 86 -12.22 1.62 19.14
N LYS A 87 -12.68 0.36 19.28
CA LYS A 87 -11.80 -0.81 19.43
C LYS A 87 -11.31 -1.36 18.08
N HIS A 88 -12.18 -1.34 17.08
CA HIS A 88 -11.84 -1.67 15.70
C HIS A 88 -11.93 -0.42 14.82
N ARG A 89 -10.82 -0.08 14.17
CA ARG A 89 -10.71 1.06 13.26
C ARG A 89 -10.00 0.63 11.99
N ILE A 90 -10.63 0.93 10.86
CA ILE A 90 -10.00 0.84 9.54
C ILE A 90 -9.64 2.27 9.14
N GLU A 91 -8.37 2.50 8.86
CA GLU A 91 -7.83 3.82 8.53
C GLU A 91 -7.02 3.76 7.24
N ALA A 92 -7.17 4.79 6.42
CA ALA A 92 -6.29 5.04 5.28
C ALA A 92 -5.21 6.05 5.71
N ASP A 93 -3.97 5.58 5.83
CA ASP A 93 -2.79 6.45 6.01
C ASP A 93 -2.19 6.73 4.63
N ASN A 94 -2.40 7.94 4.15
CA ASN A 94 -1.99 8.38 2.84
C ASN A 94 -0.74 9.25 2.96
N LYS A 95 0.31 8.91 2.22
CA LYS A 95 1.56 9.66 2.20
C LYS A 95 1.92 10.10 0.79
N ILE A 96 2.13 11.40 0.62
CA ILE A 96 2.38 12.02 -0.67
C ILE A 96 3.88 12.27 -0.84
N PHE A 97 4.45 11.73 -1.91
CA PHE A 97 5.86 11.87 -2.24
C PHE A 97 6.05 12.26 -3.70
N TYR A 98 7.01 13.15 -3.94
CA TYR A 98 7.53 13.36 -5.29
C TYR A 98 8.50 12.23 -5.65
N ILE A 99 8.13 11.44 -6.66
CA ILE A 99 8.94 10.33 -7.17
C ILE A 99 9.70 10.80 -8.41
N PHE A 100 11.00 11.08 -8.22
CA PHE A 100 11.89 11.61 -9.25
C PHE A 100 11.93 10.78 -10.53
N GLN A 101 11.87 9.44 -10.41
CA GLN A 101 11.88 8.50 -11.53
C GLN A 101 10.78 8.79 -12.56
N TYR A 102 9.61 9.24 -12.11
CA TYR A 102 8.45 9.49 -12.95
C TYR A 102 8.09 10.98 -13.06
N LYS A 103 8.83 11.84 -12.35
CA LYS A 103 8.59 13.29 -12.27
C LYS A 103 7.15 13.63 -11.86
N LYS A 104 6.56 12.84 -10.96
CA LYS A 104 5.17 12.94 -10.50
C LYS A 104 5.09 12.83 -8.98
N TYR A 105 4.08 13.47 -8.40
CA TYR A 105 3.66 13.20 -7.03
C TYR A 105 2.82 11.92 -6.98
N PHE A 106 3.10 11.06 -6.00
CA PHE A 106 2.39 9.83 -5.73
C PHE A 106 1.78 9.89 -4.34
N GLU A 107 0.58 9.38 -4.17
CA GLU A 107 -0.09 9.17 -2.88
C GLU A 107 -0.07 7.68 -2.59
N LEU A 108 0.80 7.26 -1.68
CA LEU A 108 0.87 5.88 -1.20
C LEU A 108 -0.21 5.69 -0.16
N ILE A 109 -1.14 4.76 -0.42
CA ILE A 109 -2.31 4.52 0.41
C ILE A 109 -2.12 3.22 1.20
N TRP A 110 -1.97 3.35 2.52
CA TRP A 110 -1.90 2.21 3.43
C TRP A 110 -3.24 2.03 4.13
N ILE A 111 -3.86 0.86 3.99
CA ILE A 111 -5.11 0.53 4.68
C ILE A 111 -4.78 -0.26 5.95
N ASN A 112 -4.82 0.43 7.09
CA ASN A 112 -4.59 -0.17 8.40
C ASN A 112 -5.90 -0.73 8.97
N GLY A 113 -5.80 -1.79 9.77
CA GLY A 113 -6.90 -2.43 10.49
C GLY A 113 -7.56 -3.59 9.74
N VAL A 114 -6.98 -4.02 8.61
CA VAL A 114 -7.54 -5.08 7.75
C VAL A 114 -6.66 -6.34 7.73
N ASP A 115 -5.34 -6.18 7.68
CA ASP A 115 -4.41 -7.29 7.49
C ASP A 115 -3.67 -7.59 8.80
N GLU A 116 -4.23 -8.50 9.60
CA GLU A 116 -3.66 -8.90 10.87
C GLU A 116 -2.60 -10.00 10.69
N ILE A 117 -1.39 -9.72 11.18
CA ILE A 117 -0.28 -10.69 11.23
C ILE A 117 0.08 -11.01 12.67
N VAL A 118 0.38 -12.27 12.94
CA VAL A 118 0.81 -12.75 14.26
C VAL A 118 2.33 -12.85 14.28
N GLY A 119 2.96 -11.99 15.09
CA GLY A 119 4.40 -11.98 15.33
C GLY A 119 4.83 -12.86 16.50
N LEU A 120 6.10 -12.74 16.88
CA LEU A 120 6.68 -13.46 18.01
C LEU A 120 5.92 -13.14 19.31
N TYR A 121 5.78 -14.14 20.19
CA TYR A 121 5.04 -14.04 21.46
C TYR A 121 3.55 -13.73 21.33
N ASN A 122 2.91 -14.21 20.24
CA ASN A 122 1.48 -14.01 19.98
C ASN A 122 1.08 -12.53 20.00
N ARG A 123 1.96 -11.67 19.48
CA ARG A 123 1.69 -10.24 19.31
C ARG A 123 1.06 -10.03 17.95
N HIS A 124 -0.07 -9.34 17.96
CA HIS A 124 -0.86 -9.07 16.76
C HIS A 124 -0.47 -7.69 16.22
N TYR A 125 -0.21 -7.62 14.92
CA TYR A 125 0.17 -6.39 14.23
C TYR A 125 -0.67 -6.21 12.98
N ASP A 126 -0.86 -4.96 12.58
CA ASP A 126 -1.38 -4.64 11.26
C ASP A 126 -0.24 -4.59 10.25
N ALA A 127 -0.34 -5.38 9.19
CA ALA A 127 0.73 -5.54 8.21
C ALA A 127 1.02 -4.23 7.47
N ALA A 128 -0.03 -3.47 7.11
CA ALA A 128 0.11 -2.19 6.43
C ALA A 128 0.80 -1.15 7.33
N GLY A 129 0.41 -1.07 8.61
CA GLY A 129 1.03 -0.21 9.60
C GLY A 129 2.51 -0.55 9.82
N VAL A 130 2.85 -1.84 9.90
CA VAL A 130 4.25 -2.28 10.00
C VAL A 130 5.04 -1.89 8.75
N GLN A 131 4.54 -2.17 7.55
CA GLN A 131 5.23 -1.83 6.29
C GLN A 131 5.46 -0.32 6.16
N ASN A 132 4.43 0.48 6.49
CA ASN A 132 4.49 1.93 6.50
C ASN A 132 5.55 2.45 7.50
N SER A 133 5.64 1.86 8.69
CA SER A 133 6.66 2.24 9.71
C SER A 133 8.09 1.92 9.29
N LEU A 134 8.28 0.98 8.36
CA LEU A 134 9.59 0.52 7.89
C LEU A 134 10.09 1.25 6.64
N MET A 135 9.32 2.21 6.10
CA MET A 135 9.71 2.99 4.93
C MET A 135 11.04 3.72 5.14
N ARG A 136 11.93 3.64 4.15
CA ARG A 136 13.24 4.30 4.17
C ARG A 136 13.54 4.98 2.84
N ALA A 137 14.32 6.05 2.90
CA ALA A 137 14.90 6.70 1.73
C ALA A 137 15.59 5.67 0.82
N GLY A 138 15.37 5.76 -0.49
CA GLY A 138 15.96 4.85 -1.49
C GLY A 138 15.35 3.45 -1.56
N MET A 139 14.37 3.11 -0.71
CA MET A 139 13.67 1.82 -0.80
C MET A 139 12.90 1.71 -2.12
N VAL A 140 12.95 0.54 -2.75
CA VAL A 140 12.19 0.24 -3.97
C VAL A 140 10.92 -0.50 -3.59
N LEU A 141 9.77 0.02 -4.01
CA LEU A 141 8.46 -0.57 -3.78
C LEU A 141 7.85 -0.99 -5.12
N SER A 142 7.18 -2.14 -5.14
CA SER A 142 6.26 -2.50 -6.22
C SER A 142 4.88 -2.04 -5.82
N VAL A 143 4.28 -1.16 -6.63
CA VAL A 143 2.98 -0.54 -6.36
C VAL A 143 2.03 -0.73 -7.54
N TYR A 144 0.74 -0.60 -7.30
CA TYR A 144 -0.29 -0.73 -8.34
C TYR A 144 -0.78 0.65 -8.75
N VAL A 145 -0.71 0.95 -10.05
CA VAL A 145 -1.26 2.18 -10.64
C VAL A 145 -2.44 1.85 -11.52
N ASN A 146 -3.51 2.62 -11.46
CA ASN A 146 -4.59 2.50 -12.43
C ASN A 146 -4.15 3.04 -13.80
N ARG A 147 -4.29 2.22 -14.86
CA ARG A 147 -3.88 2.57 -16.24
C ARG A 147 -4.51 3.84 -16.79
N LYS A 148 -5.77 4.11 -16.47
CA LYS A 148 -6.47 5.31 -16.96
C LYS A 148 -5.92 6.55 -16.27
N GLN A 149 -5.77 6.51 -14.95
CA GLN A 149 -5.20 7.62 -14.18
C GLN A 149 -3.72 7.86 -14.56
N TRP A 150 -2.95 6.78 -14.75
CA TRP A 150 -1.56 6.85 -15.18
C TRP A 150 -1.36 7.62 -16.48
N LYS A 151 -2.23 7.39 -17.47
CA LYS A 151 -2.20 8.06 -18.78
C LYS A 151 -2.79 9.47 -18.75
N ASP A 152 -3.58 9.80 -17.74
CA ASP A 152 -4.19 11.12 -17.58
C ASP A 152 -3.15 12.12 -17.03
N LYS A 153 -2.87 13.15 -17.83
CA LYS A 153 -1.88 14.19 -17.50
C LYS A 153 -2.30 15.07 -16.31
N SER A 154 -3.58 15.08 -15.96
CA SER A 154 -4.05 15.80 -14.76
C SER A 154 -3.62 15.13 -13.46
N TYR A 155 -3.18 13.86 -13.49
CA TYR A 155 -2.65 13.16 -12.32
C TYR A 155 -1.12 13.25 -12.22
N GLY A 156 -0.65 13.20 -10.98
CA GLY A 156 0.76 13.30 -10.61
C GLY A 156 1.20 14.72 -10.22
N THR A 157 0.26 15.62 -9.94
CA THR A 157 0.53 16.94 -9.36
C THR A 157 0.39 16.89 -7.84
N ILE A 158 0.80 17.95 -7.14
CA ILE A 158 0.66 18.02 -5.68
C ILE A 158 -0.82 18.07 -5.24
N GLU A 159 -1.67 18.71 -6.04
CA GLU A 159 -3.12 18.79 -5.81
C GLU A 159 -3.83 17.48 -6.15
N LYS A 160 -3.34 16.78 -7.18
CA LYS A 160 -3.89 15.54 -7.69
C LYS A 160 -2.78 14.50 -7.87
N PRO A 161 -2.26 13.93 -6.77
CA PRO A 161 -1.20 12.94 -6.81
C PRO A 161 -1.68 11.65 -7.48
N MET A 162 -0.74 10.83 -7.95
CA MET A 162 -1.03 9.50 -8.48
C MET A 162 -1.34 8.54 -7.32
N PRO A 163 -2.58 8.05 -7.16
CA PRO A 163 -2.89 7.11 -6.08
C PRO A 163 -2.28 5.74 -6.38
N VAL A 164 -1.61 5.16 -5.38
CA VAL A 164 -0.93 3.86 -5.46
C VAL A 164 -1.01 3.05 -4.18
#